data_AF-G7SQ41-F1
#
_entry.id   AF-G7SQ41-F1
#
_cell.length_a   1.000
_cell.length_b   1.000
_cell.length_c   1.000
_cell.angle_alpha   90.00
_cell.angle_beta   90.00
_cell.angle_gamma   90.00
#
_symmetry.space_group_name_H-M   'P 1'
#
loop_
_entity.id
_entity.type
_entity.pdbx_description
1 polymer ?
#
loop_
_entity_poly.entity_id
_entity_poly.type
_entity_poly.pdbx_seq_one_letter_code
_entity_poly.pdbx_strand_id
1 'polypeptide(L)'
;MYRNFFAVFMGILVSITEILYSIQWIKKWFKSIQFVPLKNLQYVFVHAPSEFFITLFFFYVFSALSGGFTTAFFVQNAKKAYAVLTGTILFFLAFIHIFFYTFPLWFEIMILPIFFPFSYLGGEFIELLQRKKWID
;
A
#
# COMPACT_ATOMS: atom_id res chain seq x y z
N MET A 1 21.79 -5.97 10.64
CA MET A 1 20.98 -4.72 10.64
C MET A 1 20.69 -4.20 9.24
N TYR A 2 21.70 -3.97 8.39
CA TYR A 2 21.51 -3.41 7.04
C TYR A 2 20.50 -4.18 6.17
N ARG A 3 20.49 -5.52 6.26
CA ARG A 3 19.53 -6.35 5.51
C ARG A 3 18.07 -6.07 5.86
N ASN A 4 17.75 -5.88 7.15
CA ASN A 4 16.37 -5.60 7.57
C ASN A 4 15.95 -4.19 7.16
N PHE A 5 16.87 -3.23 7.22
CA PHE A 5 16.61 -1.88 6.72
C PHE A 5 16.32 -1.89 5.21
N PHE A 6 17.16 -2.60 4.44
CA PHE A 6 16.95 -2.78 3.01
C PHE A 6 15.62 -3.48 2.69
N ALA A 7 15.26 -4.50 3.46
CA ALA A 7 13.99 -5.20 3.30
C ALA A 7 12.77 -4.28 3.49
N VAL A 8 12.77 -3.46 4.55
CA VAL A 8 11.69 -2.48 4.78
C VAL A 8 11.64 -1.46 3.65
N PHE A 9 12.80 -0.96 3.20
CA PHE A 9 12.87 -0.04 2.06
C PHE A 9 12.27 -0.66 0.79
N MET A 10 12.60 -1.92 0.49
CA MET A 10 12.04 -2.64 -0.66
C MET A 10 10.52 -2.82 -0.53
N GLY A 11 10.00 -3.17 0.64
CA GLY A 11 8.55 -3.30 0.86
C GLY A 11 7.80 -1.98 0.67
N ILE A 12 8.35 -0.87 1.15
CA ILE A 12 7.79 0.48 0.92
C ILE A 12 7.80 0.80 -0.58
N LEU A 13 8.92 0.54 -1.27
CA LEU A 13 9.07 0.83 -2.69
C LEU A 13 8.06 0.04 -3.53
N VAL A 14 7.90 -1.25 -3.27
CA VAL A 14 6.88 -2.10 -3.92
C VAL A 14 5.49 -1.53 -3.68
N SER A 15 5.17 -1.15 -2.43
CA SER A 15 3.85 -0.63 -2.11
C SER A 15 3.53 0.68 -2.84
N ILE A 16 4.45 1.65 -2.78
CA ILE A 16 4.25 2.96 -3.43
C ILE A 16 4.11 2.80 -4.94
N THR A 17 4.98 1.99 -5.57
CA THR A 17 4.92 1.76 -7.02
C THR A 17 3.61 1.11 -7.44
N GLU A 18 3.13 0.14 -6.66
CA GLU A 18 1.85 -0.52 -6.88
C GLU A 18 0.66 0.44 -6.73
N ILE A 19 0.63 1.29 -5.71
CA ILE A 19 -0.41 2.31 -5.53
C ILE A 19 -0.44 3.27 -6.72
N LEU A 20 0.73 3.79 -7.14
CA LEU A 20 0.81 4.71 -8.27
C LEU A 20 0.36 4.06 -9.58
N TYR A 21 0.76 2.81 -9.82
CA TYR A 21 0.33 2.05 -10.99
C TYR A 21 -1.18 1.77 -10.96
N SER A 22 -1.72 1.44 -9.79
CA SER A 22 -3.15 1.22 -9.58
C SER A 22 -3.96 2.46 -9.94
N ILE A 23 -3.55 3.64 -9.48
CA ILE A 23 -4.21 4.92 -9.85
C ILE A 23 -4.20 5.11 -11.36
N GLN A 24 -3.05 4.87 -12.03
CA GLN A 24 -2.97 4.98 -13.49
C GLN A 24 -3.91 4.02 -14.21
N TRP A 25 -4.00 2.80 -13.71
CA TRP A 25 -4.78 1.75 -14.34
C TRP A 25 -6.27 1.99 -14.15
N ILE A 26 -6.73 2.23 -12.93
CA ILE A 26 -8.14 2.46 -12.59
C ILE A 26 -8.65 3.72 -13.30
N LYS A 27 -7.84 4.78 -13.40
CA LYS A 27 -8.24 6.02 -14.09
C LYS A 27 -8.67 5.77 -15.55
N LYS A 28 -8.07 4.80 -16.23
CA LYS A 28 -8.45 4.43 -17.62
C LYS A 28 -9.86 3.84 -17.72
N TRP A 29 -10.43 3.38 -16.62
CA TRP A 29 -11.78 2.79 -16.61
C TRP A 29 -12.87 3.87 -16.60
N PHE A 30 -12.54 5.11 -16.23
CA PHE A 30 -13.50 6.19 -16.06
C PHE A 30 -13.28 7.30 -17.09
N LYS A 31 -14.26 7.50 -17.99
CA LYS A 31 -14.19 8.48 -19.08
C LYS A 31 -13.93 9.91 -18.60
N SER A 32 -14.38 10.29 -17.41
CA SER A 32 -14.22 11.64 -16.83
C SER A 32 -12.76 12.00 -16.54
N ILE A 33 -11.93 11.01 -16.19
CA ILE A 33 -10.57 11.22 -15.68
C ILE A 33 -9.50 10.54 -16.54
N GLN A 34 -9.87 9.73 -17.55
CA GLN A 34 -8.96 8.90 -18.34
C GLN A 34 -7.76 9.67 -18.94
N PHE A 35 -7.96 10.90 -19.41
CA PHE A 35 -6.93 11.70 -20.08
C PHE A 35 -6.22 12.70 -19.15
N VAL A 36 -6.58 12.74 -17.87
CA VAL A 36 -5.96 13.68 -16.93
C VAL A 36 -4.53 13.22 -16.62
N PRO A 37 -3.50 14.06 -16.80
CA PRO A 37 -2.12 13.67 -16.48
C PRO A 37 -1.95 13.43 -14.98
N LEU A 38 -1.06 12.50 -14.61
CA LEU A 38 -0.75 12.20 -13.19
C LEU A 38 -0.17 13.38 -12.43
N LYS A 39 0.39 14.37 -13.14
CA LYS A 39 0.85 15.61 -12.50
C LYS A 39 -0.30 16.33 -11.78
N ASN A 40 -1.54 16.11 -12.21
CA ASN A 40 -2.74 16.74 -11.66
C ASN A 40 -3.59 15.73 -10.85
N LEU A 41 -2.95 14.98 -9.94
CA LEU A 41 -3.63 13.98 -9.08
C LEU A 41 -4.84 14.55 -8.33
N GLN A 42 -4.75 15.80 -7.86
CA GLN A 42 -5.87 16.46 -7.17
C GLN A 42 -7.11 16.56 -8.06
N TYR A 43 -6.95 16.86 -9.35
CA TYR A 43 -8.08 16.92 -10.28
C TYR A 43 -8.71 15.54 -10.46
N VAL A 44 -7.88 14.49 -10.51
CA VAL A 44 -8.35 13.09 -10.60
C VAL A 44 -9.21 12.76 -9.38
N PHE A 45 -8.76 13.05 -8.17
CA PHE A 45 -9.51 12.72 -6.96
C PHE A 45 -10.80 13.54 -6.81
N VAL A 46 -10.81 14.82 -7.20
CA VAL A 46 -12.02 15.64 -7.10
C VAL A 46 -13.12 15.22 -8.09
N HIS A 47 -12.75 14.77 -9.29
CA HIS A 47 -13.70 14.39 -10.34
C HIS A 47 -13.91 12.88 -10.47
N ALA A 48 -13.25 12.09 -9.62
CA ALA A 48 -13.41 10.65 -9.57
C ALA A 48 -14.76 10.29 -8.95
N PRO A 49 -15.51 9.36 -9.56
CA PRO A 49 -16.75 8.87 -8.98
C PRO A 49 -16.46 7.91 -7.81
N SER A 50 -17.46 7.61 -6.98
CA SER A 50 -17.24 6.81 -5.76
C SER A 50 -16.70 5.39 -6.03
N GLU A 51 -17.05 4.79 -7.17
CA GLU A 51 -16.59 3.47 -7.62
C GLU A 51 -15.07 3.43 -7.84
N PHE A 52 -14.47 4.57 -8.23
CA PHE A 52 -13.03 4.70 -8.35
C PHE A 52 -12.36 4.52 -6.98
N PHE A 53 -12.90 5.15 -5.94
CA PHE A 53 -12.36 5.08 -4.58
C PHE A 53 -12.55 3.70 -3.94
N ILE A 54 -13.68 3.04 -4.20
CA ILE A 54 -13.90 1.67 -3.75
C ILE A 54 -12.86 0.73 -4.38
N THR A 55 -12.64 0.85 -5.68
CA THR A 55 -11.63 0.04 -6.38
C THR A 55 -10.23 0.34 -5.85
N LEU A 56 -9.90 1.63 -5.70
CA LEU A 56 -8.62 2.08 -5.19
C LEU A 56 -8.36 1.56 -3.78
N PHE A 57 -9.37 1.54 -2.91
CA PHE A 57 -9.28 0.98 -1.56
C PHE A 57 -8.77 -0.47 -1.58
N PHE A 58 -9.32 -1.32 -2.45
CA PHE A 58 -8.84 -2.70 -2.58
C PHE A 58 -7.39 -2.79 -3.06
N PHE A 59 -6.97 -1.93 -3.97
CA PHE A 59 -5.57 -1.86 -4.41
C PHE A 59 -4.63 -1.40 -3.29
N TYR A 60 -5.05 -0.49 -2.43
CA TYR A 60 -4.29 -0.10 -1.26
C TYR A 60 -4.16 -1.24 -0.24
N VAL A 61 -5.24 -2.01 -0.01
CA VAL A 61 -5.21 -3.23 0.81
C VAL A 61 -4.20 -4.23 0.25
N PHE A 62 -4.29 -4.50 -1.05
CA PHE A 62 -3.39 -5.43 -1.73
C PHE A 62 -1.94 -4.95 -1.68
N SER A 63 -1.73 -3.65 -1.88
CA SER A 63 -0.42 -3.02 -1.80
C SER A 63 0.21 -3.13 -0.41
N ALA A 64 -0.56 -2.86 0.64
CA ALA A 64 -0.09 -3.04 2.02
C ALA A 64 0.32 -4.49 2.31
N LEU A 65 -0.46 -5.45 1.80
CA LEU A 65 -0.16 -6.89 1.91
C LEU A 65 1.12 -7.25 1.16
N SER A 66 1.26 -6.82 -0.10
CA SER A 66 2.44 -7.03 -0.95
C SER A 66 3.71 -6.41 -0.36
N GLY A 67 3.60 -5.21 0.21
CA GLY A 67 4.68 -4.54 0.94
C GLY A 67 5.12 -5.33 2.16
N GLY A 68 4.17 -5.75 3.00
CA GLY A 68 4.43 -6.58 4.17
C GLY A 68 5.07 -7.93 3.81
N PHE A 69 4.57 -8.58 2.77
CA PHE A 69 5.14 -9.81 2.21
C PHE A 69 6.58 -9.61 1.76
N THR A 70 6.84 -8.57 0.96
CA THR A 70 8.17 -8.26 0.43
C THR A 70 9.16 -7.99 1.56
N THR A 71 8.78 -7.18 2.56
CA THR A 71 9.63 -6.92 3.72
C THR A 71 9.92 -8.23 4.47
N ALA A 72 8.90 -9.01 4.80
CA ALA A 72 9.07 -10.25 5.55
C ALA A 72 9.88 -11.32 4.81
N PHE A 73 9.84 -11.32 3.48
CA PHE A 73 10.63 -12.21 2.66
C PHE A 73 12.15 -11.96 2.84
N PHE A 74 12.58 -10.70 2.81
CA PHE A 74 14.01 -10.35 2.89
C PHE A 74 14.55 -10.21 4.33
N VAL A 75 13.69 -9.98 5.31
CA VAL A 75 14.06 -9.84 6.72
C VAL A 75 14.59 -11.15 7.29
N GLN A 76 15.63 -11.07 8.14
CA GLN A 76 16.21 -12.24 8.81
C GLN A 76 15.38 -12.74 9.99
N ASN A 77 14.98 -11.81 10.86
CA ASN A 77 14.39 -12.09 12.17
C ASN A 77 13.20 -11.16 12.41
N ALA A 78 12.26 -11.57 13.26
CA ALA A 78 11.10 -10.74 13.64
C ALA A 78 10.28 -10.26 12.41
N LYS A 79 10.02 -11.16 11.47
CA LYS A 79 9.36 -10.87 10.18
C LYS A 79 8.06 -10.08 10.35
N LYS A 80 7.20 -10.51 11.28
CA LYS A 80 5.96 -9.82 11.63
C LYS A 80 6.19 -8.37 12.08
N ALA A 81 7.18 -8.13 12.95
CA ALA A 81 7.45 -6.79 13.46
C ALA A 81 7.94 -5.83 12.36
N TYR A 82 8.83 -6.30 11.47
CA TYR A 82 9.30 -5.48 10.35
C TYR A 82 8.23 -5.27 9.26
N ALA A 83 7.36 -6.26 9.05
CA ALA A 83 6.19 -6.07 8.19
C ALA A 83 5.24 -5.02 8.78
N VAL A 84 4.95 -5.06 10.09
CA VAL A 84 4.17 -4.01 10.77
C VAL A 84 4.85 -2.65 10.63
N LEU A 85 6.18 -2.56 10.82
CA LEU A 85 6.93 -1.32 10.62
C LEU A 85 6.75 -0.75 9.21
N THR A 86 6.73 -1.61 8.19
CA THR A 86 6.44 -1.20 6.80
C THR A 86 5.05 -0.60 6.69
N GLY A 87 4.04 -1.26 7.25
CA GLY A 87 2.67 -0.74 7.31
C GLY A 87 2.55 0.58 8.07
N THR A 88 3.27 0.74 9.18
CA THR A 88 3.34 1.99 9.95
C THR A 88 3.95 3.13 9.12
N ILE A 89 5.00 2.86 8.35
CA ILE A 89 5.61 3.89 7.49
C ILE A 89 4.64 4.28 6.37
N LEU A 90 3.97 3.30 5.74
CA LEU A 90 2.93 3.57 4.74
C LEU A 90 1.75 4.35 5.31
N PHE A 91 1.35 4.08 6.55
CA PHE A 91 0.35 4.86 7.26
C PHE A 91 0.75 6.33 7.35
N PHE A 92 1.98 6.63 7.79
CA PHE A 92 2.44 8.02 7.88
C PHE A 92 2.53 8.69 6.51
N LEU A 93 2.98 7.98 5.48
CA LEU A 93 3.00 8.49 4.12
C LEU A 93 1.60 8.78 3.60
N ALA A 94 0.63 7.89 3.84
CA ALA A 94 -0.76 8.10 3.47
C ALA A 94 -1.40 9.25 4.25
N PHE A 95 -1.09 9.37 5.54
CA PHE A 95 -1.54 10.47 6.38
C PHE A 95 -1.04 11.83 5.86
N ILE A 96 0.24 11.92 5.53
CA ILE A 96 0.82 13.11 4.88
C ILE A 96 0.13 13.36 3.53
N HIS A 97 -0.12 12.31 2.74
CA HIS A 97 -0.78 12.44 1.44
C HIS A 97 -2.21 12.98 1.54
N ILE A 98 -2.99 12.54 2.54
CA ILE A 98 -4.34 13.07 2.83
C ILE A 98 -4.29 14.55 3.21
N PHE A 99 -3.23 15.01 3.87
CA PHE A 99 -3.08 16.43 4.17
C PHE A 99 -2.87 17.29 2.90
N PHE A 100 -2.24 16.75 1.86
CA PHE A 100 -1.98 17.46 0.60
C PHE A 100 -3.09 17.33 -0.45
N TYR A 101 -3.89 16.27 -0.42
CA TYR A 101 -4.92 15.97 -1.41
C TYR A 101 -6.27 15.75 -0.76
N THR A 102 -7.32 16.30 -1.36
CA THR A 102 -8.70 16.12 -0.88
C THR A 102 -9.28 14.81 -1.40
N PHE A 103 -9.75 13.96 -0.49
CA PHE A 103 -10.50 12.74 -0.80
C PHE A 103 -11.91 12.82 -0.22
N PRO A 104 -12.82 11.91 -0.61
CA PRO A 104 -14.06 11.72 0.13
C PRO A 104 -13.77 11.32 1.58
N LEU A 105 -14.40 11.97 2.56
CA LEU A 105 -14.15 11.75 4.00
C LEU A 105 -14.21 10.27 4.42
N TRP A 106 -15.17 9.52 3.88
CA TRP A 106 -15.31 8.09 4.19
C TRP A 106 -14.07 7.28 3.76
N PHE A 107 -13.43 7.66 2.66
CA PHE A 107 -12.23 7.01 2.15
C PHE A 107 -11.02 7.33 3.03
N GLU A 108 -10.86 8.59 3.45
CA GLU A 108 -9.76 9.02 4.35
C GLU A 108 -9.77 8.27 5.67
N ILE A 109 -10.94 8.11 6.27
CA ILE A 109 -11.11 7.41 7.55
C ILE A 109 -10.79 5.92 7.39
N MET A 110 -11.19 5.30 6.28
CA MET A 110 -11.02 3.87 6.05
C MET A 110 -9.60 3.49 5.62
N ILE A 111 -8.93 4.32 4.81
CA ILE A 111 -7.64 3.95 4.20
C ILE A 111 -6.48 3.93 5.19
N LEU A 112 -6.54 4.72 6.25
CA LEU A 112 -5.49 4.81 7.25
C LEU A 112 -5.33 3.50 8.05
N PRO A 113 -6.35 2.98 8.75
CA PRO A 113 -6.18 1.81 9.61
C PRO A 113 -5.84 0.53 8.85
N ILE A 114 -6.04 0.44 7.53
CA ILE A 114 -5.82 -0.81 6.77
C ILE A 114 -4.33 -1.18 6.64
N PHE A 115 -3.41 -0.22 6.65
CA PHE A 115 -1.99 -0.53 6.40
C PHE A 115 -1.41 -1.45 7.48
N PHE A 116 -1.86 -1.31 8.72
CA PHE A 116 -1.38 -2.13 9.84
C PHE A 116 -1.78 -3.60 9.74
N PRO A 117 -3.08 -3.98 9.72
CA PRO A 117 -3.48 -5.37 9.71
C PRO A 117 -3.02 -6.09 8.43
N PHE A 118 -3.11 -5.44 7.27
CA PHE A 118 -2.74 -6.10 6.02
C PHE A 118 -1.23 -6.28 5.84
N SER A 119 -0.41 -5.31 6.29
CA SER A 119 1.04 -5.53 6.30
C SER A 119 1.44 -6.60 7.32
N TYR A 120 0.79 -6.65 8.49
CA TYR A 120 0.99 -7.74 9.46
C TYR A 120 0.66 -9.11 8.86
N LEU A 121 -0.49 -9.24 8.19
CA LEU A 121 -0.90 -10.48 7.53
C LEU A 121 0.13 -10.95 6.49
N GLY A 122 0.72 -10.02 5.72
CA GLY A 122 1.79 -10.34 4.78
C GLY A 122 3.02 -10.92 5.47
N GLY A 123 3.39 -10.38 6.63
CA GLY A 123 4.47 -10.90 7.45
C GLY A 123 4.18 -12.25 8.09
N GLU A 124 2.96 -12.44 8.58
CA GLU A 124 2.48 -13.71 9.12
C GLU A 124 2.48 -14.82 8.07
N PHE A 125 2.06 -14.52 6.85
CA PHE A 125 2.04 -15.47 5.75
C PHE A 125 3.44 -16.02 5.41
N ILE A 126 4.45 -15.14 5.32
CA ILE A 126 5.84 -15.56 5.08
C ILE A 126 6.37 -16.40 6.25
N GLU A 127 6.09 -16.00 7.49
CA GLU A 127 6.55 -16.76 8.65
C GLU A 127 5.93 -18.18 8.68
N LEU A 128 4.66 -18.31 8.33
CA LEU A 128 3.99 -19.61 8.20
C LEU A 128 4.62 -20.47 7.10
N LEU A 129 4.98 -19.90 5.96
CA LEU A 129 5.63 -20.62 4.87
C LEU A 129 7.01 -21.15 5.26
N GLN A 130 7.82 -20.33 5.95
CA GLN A 130 9.12 -20.78 6.46
C GLN A 130 8.99 -21.83 7.56
N ARG A 131 8.03 -21.69 8.48
CA ARG A 131 7.76 -22.72 9.50
C ARG A 131 7.40 -24.07 8.87
N LYS A 132 6.68 -24.06 7.74
CA LYS A 132 6.36 -25.26 6.97
C LYS A 132 7.53 -25.75 6.09
N LYS A 133 8.67 -25.05 6.05
CA LYS A 133 9.84 -25.30 5.17
C LYS A 133 9.51 -25.23 3.67
N TRP A 134 8.54 -24.41 3.29
CA TRP A 134 8.19 -24.22 1.87
C TRP A 134 9.16 -23.25 1.17
N ILE A 135 9.85 -22.44 1.97
CA ILE A 135 10.80 -21.40 1.54
C ILE A 135 11.90 -21.34 2.62
N ASP A 136 13.14 -21.10 2.20
CA ASP A 136 14.31 -20.96 3.09
C ASP A 136 14.35 -19.63 3.88
#